data_AF-A0A166CGT2-F1
#
_entry.id   AF-A0A166CGT2-F1
#
_cell.length_a   1.000
_cell.length_b   1.000
_cell.length_c   1.000
_cell.angle_alpha   90.00
_cell.angle_beta   90.00
_cell.angle_gamma   90.00
#
_symmetry.space_group_name_H-M   'P 1'
#
loop_
_entity.id
_entity.type
_entity.pdbx_description
1 polymer ?
#
loop_
_entity_poly.entity_id
_entity_poly.type
_entity_poly.pdbx_seq_one_letter_code
_entity_poly.pdbx_strand_id
1 'polypeptide(L)'
;MPLKSASRLATLWLVLAFPLLSIGAANAETGTDASTDLSLFKECPVSQDDPNTFALCATAKCWTVDTVAYCKCDVMNEQSISLPFHYKEGDEKKDVCDLLKAGIDNGFTVSTYATPRQMETDYDPDTEKLGPPMATYSCPNTESAPAGYSAQCDGGFCFKSTQGKDFPGIGAVKEDEIICSCPAVPSPSAGFQMAGPWLCAPGDRNTDGTCCDKSFHDKLCSVKSVNSTGTELMVGAPLGVAKLLSKKLDGKDPAINRCVFK
;
A
#
# COMPACT_ATOMS: atom_id res chain seq x y z
N MET A 1 1.34 17.39 80.79
CA MET A 1 0.33 18.26 81.41
C MET A 1 0.49 19.67 80.82
N PRO A 2 -0.58 20.48 80.68
CA PRO A 2 -1.47 20.47 79.51
C PRO A 2 -1.22 21.71 78.59
N LEU A 3 -2.05 22.15 77.62
CA LEU A 3 -3.48 21.95 77.33
C LEU A 3 -3.78 21.84 75.82
N LYS A 4 -4.96 21.32 75.49
CA LYS A 4 -5.71 21.52 74.24
C LYS A 4 -6.32 22.94 74.19
N SER A 5 -6.49 23.55 73.01
CA SER A 5 -7.77 24.17 72.64
C SER A 5 -7.84 24.45 71.13
N ALA A 6 -9.05 24.40 70.58
CA ALA A 6 -9.35 24.72 69.17
C ALA A 6 -10.17 26.03 69.10
N SER A 7 -10.11 26.76 67.97
CA SER A 7 -11.24 27.61 67.57
C SER A 7 -11.23 27.99 66.07
N ARG A 8 -12.22 27.44 65.36
CA ARG A 8 -13.15 28.09 64.40
C ARG A 8 -12.67 28.84 63.15
N LEU A 9 -13.18 28.32 62.02
CA LEU A 9 -13.84 28.98 60.88
C LEU A 9 -13.16 30.18 60.15
N ALA A 10 -12.85 29.95 58.88
CA ALA A 10 -13.29 30.79 57.78
C ALA A 10 -13.39 29.97 56.46
N THR A 11 -14.54 29.36 56.20
CA THR A 11 -14.77 28.59 54.95
C THR A 11 -15.35 29.52 53.88
N LEU A 12 -14.49 30.08 53.02
CA LEU A 12 -14.94 30.91 51.91
C LEU A 12 -15.33 30.04 50.71
N TRP A 13 -16.48 30.33 50.11
CA TRP A 13 -16.99 29.63 48.93
C TRP A 13 -16.19 30.01 47.67
N LEU A 14 -15.89 29.03 46.82
CA LEU A 14 -15.73 29.26 45.39
C LEU A 14 -16.57 28.24 44.61
N VAL A 15 -17.69 28.71 44.06
CA VAL A 15 -18.51 27.95 43.11
C VAL A 15 -17.89 28.13 41.73
N LEU A 16 -17.15 27.13 41.25
CA LEU A 16 -16.73 27.06 39.85
C LEU A 16 -17.69 26.16 39.08
N ALA A 17 -18.64 26.79 38.41
CA ALA A 17 -19.52 26.12 37.46
C ALA A 17 -18.70 25.65 36.25
N PHE A 18 -18.78 24.36 35.92
CA PHE A 18 -18.26 23.82 34.66
C PHE A 18 -19.24 24.18 33.53
N PRO A 19 -18.84 24.96 32.50
CA PRO A 19 -19.59 25.01 31.26
C PRO A 19 -19.30 23.73 30.46
N LEU A 20 -20.35 22.93 30.24
CA LEU A 20 -20.35 21.89 29.21
C LEU A 20 -20.14 22.56 27.85
N LEU A 21 -18.98 22.35 27.21
CA LEU A 21 -18.85 22.64 25.79
C LEU A 21 -19.59 21.56 25.00
N SER A 22 -20.79 21.90 24.54
CA SER A 22 -21.55 21.10 23.59
C SER A 22 -20.74 20.91 22.30
N ILE A 23 -20.61 19.65 21.88
CA ILE A 23 -20.09 19.31 20.54
C ILE A 23 -21.12 19.80 19.52
N GLY A 24 -20.81 20.89 18.82
CA GLY A 24 -21.65 21.44 17.77
C GLY A 24 -21.64 20.52 16.55
N ALA A 25 -22.82 20.02 16.17
CA ALA A 25 -23.01 19.35 14.89
C ALA A 25 -22.87 20.39 13.75
N ALA A 26 -21.86 20.22 12.89
CA ALA A 26 -21.76 21.00 11.67
C ALA A 26 -22.76 20.45 10.64
N ASN A 27 -23.77 21.26 10.29
CA ASN A 27 -24.72 20.92 9.25
C ASN A 27 -24.03 20.88 7.88
N ALA A 28 -24.49 19.98 7.02
CA ALA A 28 -24.13 20.00 5.61
C ALA A 28 -24.88 21.15 4.91
N GLU A 29 -24.13 22.09 4.33
CA GLU A 29 -24.70 23.08 3.41
C GLU A 29 -24.54 22.61 1.97
N THR A 30 -25.66 22.55 1.25
CA THR A 30 -25.73 22.19 -0.16
C THR A 30 -25.34 23.38 -1.03
N GLY A 31 -24.14 23.35 -1.61
CA GLY A 31 -23.71 24.27 -2.68
C GLY A 31 -23.50 23.50 -3.97
N THR A 32 -24.31 23.80 -4.99
CA THR A 32 -24.19 23.18 -6.32
C THR A 32 -23.24 24.03 -7.17
N ASP A 33 -22.04 23.53 -7.46
CA ASP A 33 -21.17 24.12 -8.49
C ASP A 33 -20.30 23.06 -9.18
N ALA A 34 -19.82 23.38 -10.38
CA ALA A 34 -19.52 22.38 -11.40
C ALA A 34 -18.20 21.59 -11.25
N SER A 35 -18.27 20.30 -11.63
CA SER A 35 -17.15 19.46 -12.09
C SER A 35 -15.94 19.29 -11.15
N THR A 36 -16.19 18.76 -9.94
CA THR A 36 -15.17 18.00 -9.19
C THR A 36 -15.60 16.54 -9.05
N ASP A 37 -15.55 15.79 -10.15
CA ASP A 37 -15.55 14.33 -10.03
C ASP A 37 -14.18 13.91 -9.49
N LEU A 38 -14.06 13.90 -8.16
CA LEU A 38 -13.00 13.24 -7.42
C LEU A 38 -13.15 11.73 -7.66
N SER A 39 -12.74 11.29 -8.85
CA SER A 39 -12.68 9.89 -9.23
C SER A 39 -11.96 9.12 -8.13
N LEU A 40 -12.64 8.13 -7.54
CA LEU A 40 -12.11 7.33 -6.42
C LEU A 40 -10.77 6.63 -6.71
N PHE A 41 -10.33 6.64 -7.97
CA PHE A 41 -9.03 6.18 -8.41
C PHE A 41 -8.50 7.23 -9.39
N LYS A 42 -7.18 7.45 -9.42
CA LYS A 42 -6.54 8.42 -10.30
C LYS A 42 -5.66 7.70 -11.31
N GLU A 43 -5.85 7.98 -12.59
CA GLU A 43 -5.00 7.49 -13.67
C GLU A 43 -3.96 8.55 -14.06
N CYS A 44 -2.71 8.14 -14.27
CA CYS A 44 -1.59 8.98 -14.69
C CYS A 44 -0.86 8.28 -15.86
N PRO A 45 -0.35 9.00 -16.88
CA PRO A 45 -0.44 10.45 -17.09
C PRO A 45 -1.87 10.95 -17.37
N VAL A 46 -2.18 12.21 -17.07
CA VAL A 46 -3.49 12.83 -17.36
C VAL A 46 -3.48 13.51 -18.75
N SER A 47 -2.32 14.00 -19.18
CA SER A 47 -2.06 14.57 -20.50
C SER A 47 -0.89 13.88 -21.19
N GLN A 48 -0.73 14.01 -22.51
CA GLN A 48 0.41 13.40 -23.22
C GLN A 48 1.78 13.98 -22.83
N ASP A 49 1.79 15.18 -22.23
CA ASP A 49 3.00 15.86 -21.76
C ASP A 49 3.33 15.56 -20.28
N ASP A 50 2.49 14.79 -19.59
CA ASP A 50 2.69 14.38 -18.20
C ASP A 50 3.63 13.15 -18.10
N PRO A 51 4.36 12.96 -16.99
CA PRO A 51 5.17 11.76 -16.79
C PRO A 51 4.33 10.48 -16.76
N ASN A 52 4.83 9.47 -17.47
CA ASN A 52 4.38 8.08 -17.40
C ASN A 52 5.37 7.17 -16.65
N THR A 53 6.46 7.71 -16.10
CA THR A 53 7.45 6.92 -15.33
C THR A 53 7.04 6.76 -13.87
N PHE A 54 6.70 5.54 -13.47
CA PHE A 54 6.32 5.18 -12.09
C PHE A 54 7.05 3.92 -11.61
N ALA A 55 6.92 3.58 -10.33
CA ALA A 55 7.42 2.33 -9.77
C ALA A 55 6.29 1.30 -9.59
N LEU A 56 6.39 0.14 -10.22
CA LEU A 56 5.46 -0.97 -10.03
C LEU A 56 5.92 -1.86 -8.88
N CYS A 57 5.31 -1.68 -7.71
CA CYS A 57 5.65 -2.45 -6.52
C CYS A 57 4.76 -3.68 -6.25
N ALA A 58 3.73 -3.94 -7.06
CA ALA A 58 2.70 -4.95 -6.73
C ALA A 58 3.22 -6.41 -6.62
N THR A 59 4.39 -6.70 -7.20
CA THR A 59 5.11 -7.99 -7.12
C THR A 59 6.21 -8.01 -6.05
N ALA A 60 6.52 -6.86 -5.44
CA ALA A 60 7.71 -6.68 -4.63
C ALA A 60 7.63 -7.39 -3.27
N LYS A 61 8.75 -8.04 -2.90
CA LYS A 61 9.05 -8.39 -1.52
C LYS A 61 9.83 -7.25 -0.87
N CYS A 62 9.49 -6.95 0.37
CA CYS A 62 10.03 -5.84 1.13
C CYS A 62 10.72 -6.30 2.40
N TRP A 63 11.60 -5.44 2.92
CA TRP A 63 12.34 -5.62 4.17
C TRP A 63 12.14 -4.40 5.06
N THR A 64 11.81 -4.58 6.34
CA THR A 64 11.49 -3.45 7.22
C THR A 64 12.70 -2.83 7.92
N VAL A 65 12.73 -1.51 8.05
CA VAL A 65 13.50 -0.79 9.09
C VAL A 65 12.52 0.06 9.87
N ASP A 66 12.51 -0.08 11.20
CA ASP A 66 11.69 0.75 12.11
C ASP A 66 10.24 0.97 11.60
N THR A 67 9.55 -0.13 11.25
CA THR A 67 8.19 -0.20 10.68
C THR A 67 7.99 0.33 9.24
N VAL A 68 9.00 0.93 8.61
CA VAL A 68 8.97 1.29 7.17
C VAL A 68 9.44 0.11 6.34
N ALA A 69 8.64 -0.31 5.36
CA ALA A 69 8.97 -1.38 4.43
C ALA A 69 9.71 -0.81 3.21
N TYR A 70 10.92 -1.28 2.97
CA TYR A 70 11.70 -0.95 1.78
C TYR A 70 11.51 -2.06 0.75
N CYS A 71 11.00 -1.70 -0.42
CA CYS A 71 10.58 -2.62 -1.46
C CYS A 71 11.37 -2.34 -2.74
N LYS A 72 11.97 -3.38 -3.35
CA LYS A 72 12.55 -3.28 -4.69
C LYS A 72 11.44 -3.46 -5.71
N CYS A 73 11.27 -2.47 -6.57
CA CYS A 73 10.15 -2.40 -7.52
C CYS A 73 10.67 -2.23 -8.95
N ASP A 74 9.80 -2.43 -9.93
CA ASP A 74 10.13 -2.27 -11.34
C ASP A 74 9.87 -0.83 -11.80
N VAL A 75 10.72 -0.27 -12.66
CA VAL A 75 10.49 1.07 -13.24
C VAL A 75 9.72 0.91 -14.55
N MET A 76 8.47 1.38 -14.54
CA MET A 76 7.54 1.28 -15.67
C MET A 76 7.39 2.65 -16.36
N ASN A 77 7.03 2.65 -17.65
CA ASN A 77 6.90 3.86 -18.48
C ASN A 77 5.62 3.77 -19.33
N GLU A 78 4.47 3.74 -18.66
CA GLU A 78 3.17 3.45 -19.23
C GLU A 78 2.05 4.12 -18.40
N GLN A 79 0.79 3.92 -18.78
CA GLN A 79 -0.32 4.40 -17.98
C GLN A 79 -0.43 3.58 -16.69
N SER A 80 -0.66 4.26 -15.56
CA SER A 80 -0.87 3.65 -14.26
C SER A 80 -2.14 4.20 -13.61
N ILE A 81 -2.60 3.51 -12.58
CA ILE A 81 -3.74 3.90 -11.75
C ILE A 81 -3.35 3.81 -10.26
N SER A 82 -3.96 4.64 -9.43
CA SER A 82 -3.75 4.66 -7.99
C SER A 82 -5.08 4.65 -7.24
N LEU A 83 -5.06 4.08 -6.04
CA LEU A 83 -6.00 4.35 -4.96
C LEU A 83 -6.17 5.86 -4.72
N PRO A 84 -7.25 6.32 -4.04
CA PRO A 84 -7.50 7.75 -3.86
C PRO A 84 -6.46 8.37 -2.93
N PHE A 85 -5.44 8.98 -3.52
CA PHE A 85 -4.32 9.64 -2.85
C PHE A 85 -4.44 11.15 -3.02
N HIS A 86 -4.57 11.86 -1.90
CA HIS A 86 -4.74 13.32 -1.87
C HIS A 86 -3.90 13.90 -0.74
N TYR A 87 -3.16 14.97 -1.04
CA TYR A 87 -2.39 15.73 -0.05
C TYR A 87 -2.65 17.24 -0.21
N LYS A 88 -2.10 18.02 0.70
CA LYS A 88 -2.08 19.47 0.61
C LYS A 88 -0.64 19.97 0.61
N GLU A 89 -0.39 20.96 -0.24
CA GLU A 89 0.86 21.72 -0.24
C GLU A 89 0.49 23.20 -0.21
N GLY A 90 0.70 23.85 0.94
CA GLY A 90 0.05 25.13 1.23
C GLY A 90 -1.48 25.00 1.20
N ASP A 91 -2.14 25.89 0.45
CA ASP A 91 -3.59 25.87 0.25
C ASP A 91 -4.03 25.00 -0.95
N GLU A 92 -3.09 24.50 -1.76
CA GLU A 92 -3.40 23.66 -2.93
C GLU A 92 -3.72 22.22 -2.50
N LYS A 93 -4.74 21.63 -3.12
CA LYS A 93 -5.01 20.19 -3.07
C LYS A 93 -4.28 19.54 -4.23
N LYS A 94 -3.52 18.48 -3.96
CA LYS A 94 -2.73 17.75 -4.96
C LYS A 94 -3.00 16.24 -4.87
N ASP A 95 -2.80 15.55 -5.98
CA ASP A 95 -2.97 14.10 -6.09
C ASP A 95 -1.67 13.38 -6.54
N VAL A 96 -1.76 12.05 -6.70
CA VAL A 96 -0.61 11.22 -7.06
C VAL A 96 0.03 11.59 -8.40
N CYS A 97 -0.72 12.12 -9.37
CA CYS A 97 -0.14 12.56 -10.64
C CYS A 97 0.66 13.86 -10.47
N ASP A 98 0.23 14.76 -9.57
CA ASP A 98 1.02 15.93 -9.20
C ASP A 98 2.32 15.53 -8.49
N LEU A 99 2.28 14.46 -7.70
CA LEU A 99 3.46 13.93 -7.03
C LEU A 99 4.43 13.23 -8.00
N LEU A 100 3.91 12.52 -9.01
CA LEU A 100 4.71 11.98 -10.12
C LEU A 100 5.36 13.10 -10.95
N LYS A 101 4.64 14.20 -11.21
CA LYS A 101 5.18 15.42 -11.86
C LYS A 101 6.32 16.02 -11.06
N ALA A 102 6.12 16.22 -9.75
CA ALA A 102 7.17 16.72 -8.87
C ALA A 102 8.41 15.78 -8.83
N GLY A 103 8.22 14.48 -9.03
CA GLY A 103 9.30 13.49 -9.07
C GLY A 103 10.37 13.76 -10.13
N ILE A 104 9.98 14.22 -11.33
CA ILE A 104 10.90 14.48 -12.46
C ILE A 104 12.04 15.41 -12.02
N ASP A 105 11.69 16.60 -11.52
CA ASP A 105 12.64 17.65 -11.20
C ASP A 105 13.41 17.38 -9.90
N ASN A 106 12.88 16.50 -9.04
CA ASN A 106 13.40 16.23 -7.70
C ASN A 106 14.11 14.87 -7.57
N GLY A 107 14.25 14.10 -8.66
CA GLY A 107 15.03 12.86 -8.69
C GLY A 107 14.38 11.68 -7.96
N PHE A 108 13.06 11.65 -7.86
CA PHE A 108 12.28 10.53 -7.31
C PHE A 108 11.15 10.13 -8.26
N THR A 109 10.49 9.02 -7.99
CA THR A 109 9.15 8.74 -8.56
C THR A 109 8.25 8.16 -7.46
N VAL A 110 7.01 7.88 -7.81
CA VAL A 110 5.97 7.36 -6.91
C VAL A 110 5.63 5.95 -7.36
N SER A 111 5.34 5.07 -6.40
CA SER A 111 4.77 3.77 -6.70
C SER A 111 3.27 3.89 -6.96
N THR A 112 2.82 3.37 -8.09
CA THR A 112 1.42 3.28 -8.51
C THR A 112 1.16 1.89 -9.10
N TYR A 113 -0.08 1.61 -9.52
CA TYR A 113 -0.48 0.29 -10.01
C TYR A 113 -0.59 0.24 -11.54
N ALA A 114 -0.02 -0.81 -12.10
CA ALA A 114 -0.41 -1.40 -13.39
C ALA A 114 -0.50 -2.93 -13.19
N THR A 115 -1.13 -3.64 -14.14
CA THR A 115 -1.22 -5.11 -14.09
C THR A 115 0.18 -5.72 -14.24
N PRO A 116 0.75 -6.41 -13.23
CA PRO A 116 2.13 -6.88 -13.35
C PRO A 116 2.22 -8.04 -14.32
N ARG A 117 3.08 -7.92 -15.33
CA ARG A 117 3.14 -8.85 -16.46
C ARG A 117 3.34 -10.32 -16.05
N GLN A 118 4.18 -10.60 -15.04
CA GLN A 118 4.38 -11.95 -14.48
C GLN A 118 3.10 -12.61 -13.91
N MET A 119 2.07 -11.82 -13.60
CA MET A 119 0.80 -12.32 -13.05
C MET A 119 -0.16 -12.78 -14.14
N GLU A 120 0.05 -12.40 -15.40
CA GLU A 120 -0.87 -12.66 -16.50
C GLU A 120 -0.82 -14.12 -16.96
N THR A 121 -1.95 -14.64 -17.46
CA THR A 121 -2.07 -16.05 -17.86
C THR A 121 -1.39 -16.37 -19.18
N ASP A 122 -1.02 -15.36 -19.96
CA ASP A 122 -0.29 -15.46 -21.24
C ASP A 122 1.14 -14.91 -21.14
N TYR A 123 1.66 -14.74 -19.92
CA TYR A 123 3.07 -14.43 -19.66
C TYR A 123 3.97 -15.56 -20.18
N ASP A 124 5.06 -15.23 -20.87
CA ASP A 124 6.05 -16.19 -21.33
C ASP A 124 7.42 -15.94 -20.65
N PRO A 125 7.79 -16.73 -19.62
CA PRO A 125 9.05 -16.53 -18.90
C PRO A 125 10.30 -16.81 -19.76
N ASP A 126 10.20 -17.61 -20.82
CA ASP A 126 11.35 -17.97 -21.66
C ASP A 126 11.73 -16.81 -22.62
N THR A 127 10.74 -16.06 -23.10
CA THR A 127 10.96 -14.91 -23.98
C THR A 127 11.05 -13.58 -23.24
N GLU A 128 10.17 -13.32 -22.26
CA GLU A 128 10.06 -12.02 -21.57
C GLU A 128 11.05 -11.84 -20.42
N LYS A 129 11.47 -12.93 -19.77
CA LYS A 129 12.56 -12.99 -18.77
C LYS A 129 12.43 -12.06 -17.55
N LEU A 130 11.20 -11.65 -17.22
CA LEU A 130 10.91 -10.84 -16.03
C LEU A 130 11.02 -11.65 -14.71
N GLY A 131 11.07 -12.98 -14.80
CA GLY A 131 11.19 -13.89 -13.67
C GLY A 131 10.28 -15.11 -13.80
N PRO A 132 10.10 -15.91 -12.72
CA PRO A 132 9.08 -16.95 -12.69
C PRO A 132 7.67 -16.33 -12.78
N PRO A 133 6.66 -17.08 -13.23
CA PRO A 133 5.28 -16.62 -13.16
C PRO A 133 4.83 -16.42 -11.71
N MET A 134 3.88 -15.52 -11.53
CA MET A 134 3.31 -15.16 -10.25
C MET A 134 1.79 -15.27 -10.28
N ALA A 135 1.18 -15.32 -9.10
CA ALA A 135 -0.27 -15.38 -8.93
C ALA A 135 -0.73 -14.48 -7.80
N THR A 136 -2.03 -14.14 -7.80
CA THR A 136 -2.65 -13.45 -6.66
C THR A 136 -2.91 -14.44 -5.53
N TYR A 137 -2.40 -14.14 -4.34
CA TYR A 137 -2.66 -14.84 -3.09
C TYR A 137 -3.60 -14.00 -2.24
N SER A 138 -4.69 -14.61 -1.75
CA SER A 138 -5.59 -13.98 -0.78
C SER A 138 -5.16 -14.32 0.63
N CYS A 139 -5.08 -13.32 1.50
CA CYS A 139 -4.90 -13.44 2.95
C CYS A 139 -6.19 -12.94 3.65
N PRO A 140 -7.24 -13.77 3.79
CA PRO A 140 -8.46 -13.39 4.51
C PRO A 140 -8.14 -13.05 5.96
N ASN A 141 -8.86 -12.10 6.56
CA ASN A 141 -8.71 -11.79 7.99
C ASN A 141 -9.91 -12.36 8.76
N THR A 142 -9.74 -13.51 9.40
CA THR A 142 -10.79 -14.16 10.20
C THR A 142 -10.26 -14.56 11.58
N GLU A 143 -11.15 -14.88 12.53
CA GLU A 143 -10.74 -15.36 13.85
C GLU A 143 -9.91 -16.65 13.80
N SER A 144 -10.17 -17.52 12.82
CA SER A 144 -9.45 -18.79 12.62
C SER A 144 -8.20 -18.68 11.76
N ALA A 145 -8.10 -17.63 10.93
CA ALA A 145 -6.95 -17.32 10.09
C ALA A 145 -6.75 -15.79 10.07
N PRO A 146 -6.15 -15.20 11.13
CA PRO A 146 -5.94 -13.77 11.20
C PRO A 146 -4.83 -13.34 10.24
N ALA A 147 -5.14 -12.38 9.36
CA ALA A 147 -4.15 -11.80 8.46
C ALA A 147 -3.32 -10.74 9.20
N GLY A 148 -2.02 -10.76 8.93
CA GLY A 148 -1.00 -9.97 9.61
C GLY A 148 -0.78 -8.59 9.00
N TYR A 149 0.48 -8.26 8.72
CA TYR A 149 0.89 -7.00 8.09
C TYR A 149 1.27 -7.21 6.62
N SER A 150 1.17 -6.13 5.83
CA SER A 150 1.69 -6.03 4.46
C SER A 150 2.25 -4.63 4.21
N ALA A 151 3.00 -4.43 3.12
CA ALA A 151 3.46 -3.10 2.71
C ALA A 151 2.43 -2.44 1.78
N GLN A 152 2.02 -1.20 2.08
CA GLN A 152 1.15 -0.40 1.20
C GLN A 152 2.03 0.57 0.41
N CYS A 153 2.33 0.25 -0.85
CA CYS A 153 3.23 1.06 -1.68
C CYS A 153 2.55 2.03 -2.65
N ASP A 154 1.24 1.96 -2.86
CA ASP A 154 0.52 2.89 -3.74
C ASP A 154 0.51 4.30 -3.13
N GLY A 155 1.10 5.27 -3.84
CA GLY A 155 1.46 6.59 -3.32
C GLY A 155 2.81 6.68 -2.56
N GLY A 156 3.60 5.60 -2.53
CA GLY A 156 4.90 5.54 -1.83
C GLY A 156 6.04 6.20 -2.61
N PHE A 157 6.97 6.85 -1.91
CA PHE A 157 8.14 7.52 -2.53
C PHE A 157 9.24 6.53 -2.89
N CYS A 158 9.82 6.70 -4.07
CA CYS A 158 10.78 5.76 -4.67
C CYS A 158 12.03 6.46 -5.20
N PHE A 159 13.21 5.94 -4.83
CA PHE A 159 14.51 6.52 -5.18
C PHE A 159 15.38 5.49 -5.90
N LYS A 160 16.04 5.93 -6.98
CA LYS A 160 16.98 5.10 -7.75
C LYS A 160 18.29 4.92 -7.00
N SER A 161 18.85 3.72 -7.07
CA SER A 161 20.22 3.43 -6.64
C SER A 161 21.21 4.08 -7.62
N THR A 162 22.16 4.85 -7.09
CA THR A 162 23.19 5.58 -7.85
C THR A 162 24.57 4.93 -7.78
N GLN A 163 24.71 3.79 -7.08
CA GLN A 163 26.02 3.20 -6.79
C GLN A 163 26.14 1.70 -7.08
N GLY A 164 25.04 0.99 -7.38
CA GLY A 164 25.08 -0.45 -7.63
C GLY A 164 25.64 -1.24 -6.43
N LYS A 165 24.86 -1.36 -5.35
CA LYS A 165 25.31 -1.90 -4.05
C LYS A 165 24.27 -2.83 -3.43
N ASP A 166 24.69 -3.63 -2.46
CA ASP A 166 23.78 -4.44 -1.66
C ASP A 166 22.97 -3.57 -0.70
N PHE A 167 21.65 -3.64 -0.81
CA PHE A 167 20.72 -3.06 0.13
C PHE A 167 20.37 -4.09 1.23
N PRO A 168 20.40 -3.75 2.53
CA PRO A 168 20.11 -4.68 3.61
C PRO A 168 18.79 -5.45 3.42
N GLY A 169 18.85 -6.78 3.48
CA GLY A 169 17.68 -7.67 3.37
C GLY A 169 17.02 -7.79 1.98
N ILE A 170 17.27 -6.84 1.07
CA ILE A 170 16.85 -6.90 -0.34
C ILE A 170 17.93 -7.57 -1.21
N GLY A 171 19.21 -7.38 -0.87
CA GLY A 171 20.35 -7.82 -1.67
C GLY A 171 20.75 -6.79 -2.72
N ALA A 172 21.35 -7.24 -3.83
CA ALA A 172 21.91 -6.36 -4.85
C ALA A 172 20.86 -5.45 -5.51
N VAL A 173 21.11 -4.13 -5.44
CA VAL A 173 20.38 -3.08 -6.16
C VAL A 173 21.36 -2.38 -7.09
N LYS A 174 21.30 -2.71 -8.38
CA LYS A 174 22.12 -2.14 -9.45
C LYS A 174 21.90 -0.62 -9.55
N GLU A 175 22.75 0.04 -10.31
CA GLU A 175 22.47 1.41 -10.77
C GLU A 175 21.12 1.45 -11.53
N ASP A 176 20.38 2.54 -11.37
CA ASP A 176 19.02 2.78 -11.88
C ASP A 176 17.89 1.85 -11.37
N GLU A 177 18.19 0.74 -10.68
CA GLU A 177 17.17 -0.04 -9.96
C GLU A 177 16.60 0.76 -8.78
N ILE A 178 15.30 0.62 -8.51
CA ILE A 178 14.56 1.52 -7.62
C ILE A 178 14.11 0.85 -6.32
N ILE A 179 14.25 1.57 -5.21
CA ILE A 179 13.71 1.21 -3.90
C ILE A 179 12.60 2.20 -3.50
N CYS A 180 11.44 1.66 -3.17
CA CYS A 180 10.31 2.41 -2.63
C CYS A 180 10.22 2.26 -1.12
N SER A 181 9.88 3.35 -0.43
CA SER A 181 9.58 3.37 1.00
C SER A 181 8.07 3.35 1.21
N CYS A 182 7.57 2.29 1.82
CA CYS A 182 6.15 2.00 1.96
C CYS A 182 5.79 1.81 3.44
N PRO A 183 4.69 2.39 3.96
CA PRO A 183 4.21 2.05 5.30
C PRO A 183 3.85 0.56 5.40
N ALA A 184 4.33 -0.10 6.46
CA ALA A 184 3.80 -1.41 6.84
C ALA A 184 2.45 -1.22 7.54
N VAL A 185 1.39 -1.80 6.98
CA VAL A 185 0.01 -1.65 7.46
C VAL A 185 -0.55 -2.97 7.98
N PRO A 186 -1.34 -2.97 9.05
CA PRO A 186 -2.08 -4.16 9.48
C PRO A 186 -3.18 -4.49 8.46
N SER A 187 -3.56 -5.77 8.40
CA SER A 187 -4.62 -6.23 7.50
C SER A 187 -5.95 -5.49 7.74
N PRO A 188 -6.65 -5.07 6.66
CA PRO A 188 -8.06 -4.70 6.75
C PRO A 188 -8.92 -5.82 7.34
N SER A 189 -10.15 -5.49 7.77
CA SER A 189 -11.11 -6.43 8.35
C SER A 189 -11.52 -7.57 7.43
N ALA A 190 -11.50 -7.36 6.10
CA ALA A 190 -11.78 -8.41 5.12
C ALA A 190 -10.55 -9.29 4.82
N GLY A 191 -9.34 -8.79 5.09
CA GLY A 191 -8.09 -9.34 4.56
C GLY A 191 -7.42 -8.45 3.51
N PHE A 192 -6.27 -8.90 3.04
CA PHE A 192 -5.52 -8.32 1.92
C PHE A 192 -5.16 -9.41 0.90
N GLN A 193 -4.65 -9.00 -0.25
CA GLN A 193 -4.05 -9.87 -1.25
C GLN A 193 -2.65 -9.38 -1.60
N MET A 194 -1.78 -10.32 -1.98
CA MET A 194 -0.39 -10.07 -2.39
C MET A 194 -0.07 -10.89 -3.64
N ALA A 195 0.98 -10.51 -4.36
CA ALA A 195 1.58 -11.40 -5.36
C ALA A 195 2.40 -12.51 -4.67
N GLY A 196 2.54 -13.64 -5.32
CA GLY A 196 3.40 -14.74 -4.85
C GLY A 196 3.75 -15.72 -5.97
N PRO A 197 4.59 -16.74 -5.71
CA PRO A 197 5.04 -17.70 -6.72
C PRO A 197 3.87 -18.42 -7.39
N TRP A 198 4.00 -18.75 -8.67
CA TRP A 198 3.12 -19.70 -9.35
C TRP A 198 3.95 -20.92 -9.78
N LEU A 199 3.55 -22.11 -9.33
CA LEU A 199 4.34 -23.34 -9.48
C LEU A 199 3.98 -24.16 -10.74
N CYS A 200 3.00 -23.68 -11.51
CA CYS A 200 2.50 -24.29 -12.76
C CYS A 200 2.85 -23.42 -13.98
N ALA A 201 2.44 -23.81 -15.18
CA ALA A 201 2.55 -22.94 -16.34
C ALA A 201 1.56 -21.76 -16.23
N PRO A 202 1.87 -20.58 -16.80
CA PRO A 202 0.92 -19.47 -16.93
C PRO A 202 -0.42 -19.94 -17.53
N GLY A 203 -1.53 -19.54 -16.91
CA GLY A 203 -2.88 -19.92 -17.36
C GLY A 203 -3.38 -21.30 -16.90
N ASP A 204 -2.55 -22.11 -16.23
CA ASP A 204 -2.98 -23.40 -15.69
C ASP A 204 -4.12 -23.26 -14.67
N ARG A 205 -4.93 -24.32 -14.53
CA ARG A 205 -6.05 -24.34 -13.59
C ARG A 205 -5.62 -24.91 -12.24
N ASN A 206 -5.45 -24.04 -11.25
CA ASN A 206 -5.25 -24.43 -9.85
C ASN A 206 -6.55 -24.93 -9.20
N THR A 207 -7.02 -26.12 -9.56
CA THR A 207 -8.23 -26.73 -8.99
C THR A 207 -8.02 -27.50 -7.69
N ASP A 208 -6.78 -27.78 -7.30
CA ASP A 208 -6.41 -28.60 -6.14
C ASP A 208 -5.44 -27.91 -5.17
N GLY A 209 -4.98 -26.69 -5.49
CA GLY A 209 -4.02 -25.93 -4.68
C GLY A 209 -2.55 -26.19 -5.04
N THR A 210 -2.24 -27.09 -5.97
CA THR A 210 -0.87 -27.51 -6.27
C THR A 210 -0.02 -26.45 -6.98
N CYS A 211 -0.64 -25.48 -7.67
CA CYS A 211 0.08 -24.37 -8.30
C CYS A 211 0.49 -23.27 -7.30
N CYS A 212 0.11 -23.40 -6.03
CA CYS A 212 0.42 -22.46 -4.96
C CYS A 212 1.57 -22.93 -4.06
N ASP A 213 2.41 -22.00 -3.62
CA ASP A 213 3.30 -22.20 -2.48
C ASP A 213 2.55 -21.91 -1.16
N LYS A 214 2.15 -22.97 -0.45
CA LYS A 214 1.50 -22.85 0.86
C LYS A 214 2.44 -22.30 1.93
N SER A 215 3.75 -22.59 1.87
CA SER A 215 4.71 -22.10 2.86
C SER A 215 4.94 -20.60 2.72
N PHE A 216 5.01 -20.10 1.48
CA PHE A 216 5.01 -18.67 1.17
C PHE A 216 3.75 -17.99 1.71
N HIS A 217 2.56 -18.52 1.39
CA HIS A 217 1.28 -18.01 1.88
C HIS A 217 1.25 -17.93 3.40
N ASP A 218 1.45 -19.04 4.10
CA ASP A 218 1.29 -19.11 5.55
C ASP A 218 2.27 -18.16 6.27
N LYS A 219 3.50 -18.04 5.76
CA LYS A 219 4.54 -17.15 6.28
C LYS A 219 4.16 -15.67 6.13
N LEU A 220 3.73 -15.26 4.94
CA LEU A 220 3.58 -13.84 4.58
C LEU A 220 2.17 -13.30 4.83
N CYS A 221 1.13 -14.13 4.80
CA CYS A 221 -0.19 -13.74 5.26
C CYS A 221 -0.26 -13.56 6.79
N SER A 222 0.59 -14.23 7.57
CA SER A 222 0.49 -14.28 9.04
C SER A 222 1.58 -13.49 9.79
N VAL A 223 2.22 -12.51 9.16
CA VAL A 223 3.26 -11.68 9.78
C VAL A 223 2.67 -10.87 10.94
N LYS A 224 3.01 -11.21 12.20
CA LYS A 224 2.33 -10.67 13.39
C LYS A 224 2.86 -9.33 13.90
N SER A 225 4.06 -8.91 13.49
CA SER A 225 4.67 -7.66 13.94
C SER A 225 5.72 -7.16 12.96
N VAL A 226 5.84 -5.84 12.86
CA VAL A 226 6.80 -5.10 12.02
C VAL A 226 7.72 -4.20 12.86
N ASN A 227 7.67 -4.36 14.20
CA ASN A 227 8.44 -3.58 15.16
C ASN A 227 9.93 -3.99 15.21
N SER A 228 10.27 -5.13 14.62
CA SER A 228 11.65 -5.57 14.40
C SER A 228 12.11 -5.12 13.01
N THR A 229 13.29 -4.49 12.97
CA THR A 229 14.03 -4.32 11.72
C THR A 229 14.36 -5.71 11.15
N GLY A 230 14.03 -5.88 9.87
CA GLY A 230 14.23 -7.08 9.08
C GLY A 230 13.09 -8.09 9.04
N THR A 231 11.87 -7.68 9.41
CA THR A 231 10.67 -8.42 9.02
C THR A 231 10.51 -8.38 7.49
N GLU A 232 10.28 -9.53 6.87
CA GLU A 232 9.88 -9.61 5.46
C GLU A 232 8.38 -9.38 5.29
N LEU A 233 7.99 -8.59 4.30
CA LEU A 233 6.60 -8.34 3.91
C LEU A 233 6.47 -8.51 2.40
N MET A 234 5.26 -8.81 1.91
CA MET A 234 4.90 -8.53 0.52
C MET A 234 4.18 -7.19 0.44
N VAL A 235 4.24 -6.55 -0.73
CA VAL A 235 3.30 -5.49 -1.07
C VAL A 235 1.89 -6.07 -1.14
N GLY A 236 0.96 -5.41 -0.46
CA GLY A 236 -0.41 -5.87 -0.28
C GLY A 236 -1.42 -4.79 -0.62
N ALA A 237 -2.57 -5.23 -1.14
CA ALA A 237 -3.74 -4.39 -1.35
C ALA A 237 -4.98 -5.08 -0.75
N PRO A 238 -6.05 -4.36 -0.37
CA PRO A 238 -7.30 -5.00 0.08
C PRO A 238 -7.84 -6.00 -0.96
N LEU A 239 -8.55 -7.04 -0.50
CA LEU A 239 -9.09 -8.09 -1.37
C LEU A 239 -9.90 -7.50 -2.55
N GLY A 240 -9.58 -7.95 -3.77
CA GLY A 240 -10.22 -7.51 -5.01
C GLY A 240 -9.69 -6.21 -5.61
N VAL A 241 -8.92 -5.40 -4.88
CA VAL A 241 -8.46 -4.08 -5.35
C VAL A 241 -7.61 -4.17 -6.60
N ALA A 242 -6.57 -5.02 -6.66
CA ALA A 242 -5.73 -5.11 -7.85
C ALA A 242 -6.55 -5.48 -9.10
N LYS A 243 -7.50 -6.42 -8.98
CA LYS A 243 -8.42 -6.78 -10.08
C LYS A 243 -9.29 -5.61 -10.53
N LEU A 244 -9.77 -4.79 -9.58
CA LEU A 244 -10.55 -3.58 -9.87
C LEU A 244 -9.71 -2.51 -10.58
N LEU A 245 -8.46 -2.31 -10.12
CA LEU A 245 -7.52 -1.36 -10.71
C LEU A 245 -7.13 -1.76 -12.14
N SER A 246 -6.69 -3.01 -12.36
CA SER A 246 -6.46 -3.56 -13.71
C SER A 246 -7.67 -3.36 -14.61
N LYS A 247 -8.88 -3.70 -14.13
CA LYS A 247 -10.09 -3.58 -14.97
C LYS A 247 -10.44 -2.14 -15.34
N LYS A 248 -10.07 -1.17 -14.50
CA LYS A 248 -10.25 0.26 -14.80
C LYS A 248 -9.23 0.72 -15.84
N LEU A 249 -7.95 0.45 -15.58
CA LEU A 249 -6.83 0.82 -16.44
C LEU A 249 -6.91 0.16 -17.84
N ASP A 250 -7.12 -1.15 -17.88
CA ASP A 250 -7.05 -1.96 -19.10
C ASP A 250 -8.42 -2.07 -19.83
N GLY A 251 -9.49 -1.53 -19.24
CA GLY A 251 -10.87 -1.60 -19.74
C GLY A 251 -11.52 -3.00 -19.76
N LYS A 252 -10.81 -4.05 -19.33
CA LYS A 252 -11.23 -5.47 -19.39
C LYS A 252 -10.93 -6.20 -18.09
N ASP A 253 -11.66 -7.27 -17.76
CA ASP A 253 -11.29 -8.12 -16.62
C ASP A 253 -9.90 -8.75 -16.85
N PRO A 254 -8.93 -8.61 -15.92
CA PRO A 254 -7.59 -9.13 -16.12
C PRO A 254 -7.55 -10.66 -16.08
N ALA A 255 -6.87 -11.25 -17.06
CA ALA A 255 -6.58 -12.67 -17.15
C ALA A 255 -5.29 -12.95 -16.38
N ILE A 256 -5.42 -13.17 -15.06
CA ILE A 256 -4.30 -13.36 -14.13
C ILE A 256 -4.38 -14.71 -13.42
N ASN A 257 -3.21 -15.30 -13.15
CA ASN A 257 -3.07 -16.50 -12.33
C ASN A 257 -3.58 -16.20 -10.90
N ARG A 258 -4.34 -17.14 -10.33
CA ARG A 258 -4.92 -16.99 -8.99
C ARG A 258 -4.63 -18.21 -8.14
N CYS A 259 -3.95 -17.99 -7.03
CA CYS A 259 -3.80 -19.00 -6.02
C CYS A 259 -5.13 -19.19 -5.26
N VAL A 260 -5.51 -20.44 -5.09
CA VAL A 260 -6.67 -20.88 -4.31
C VAL A 260 -6.25 -22.09 -3.50
N PHE A 261 -6.26 -21.97 -2.18
CA PHE A 261 -6.10 -23.11 -1.28
C PHE A 261 -7.47 -23.77 -1.03
N LYS A 262 -7.45 -25.07 -0.77
CA LYS A 262 -8.60 -25.90 -0.40
C LYS A 262 -8.40 -26.51 0.99
#